data_AF-A0A7C8Z1E4-F1
#
_entry.id   AF-A0A7C8Z1E4-F1
#
_cell.length_a   1.000
_cell.length_b   1.000
_cell.length_c   1.000
_cell.angle_alpha   90.00
_cell.angle_beta   90.00
_cell.angle_gamma   90.00
#
_symmetry.space_group_name_H-M   'P 1'
#
loop_
_entity.id
_entity.type
_entity.pdbx_description
1 polymer ?
#
loop_
_entity_poly.entity_id
_entity_poly.type
_entity_poly.pdbx_seq_one_letter_code
_entity_poly.pdbx_strand_id
1 'polypeptide(L)'
;MNRQKGWERMVLQILFLGPSNLLEPDASFAQMSEKLIVSPIVKTLVFSKVPEKVRDWIDRIVRDWRFKRIIPAHFAAPIKAGRSELLAAFGFLDELLGERYITRPSLSLLFTSLLGKATSYFPPDDMRTLSSLDQFLVSVGAVKKTVSGRKR
;
A
#
# COMPACT_ATOMS: atom_id res chain seq x y z
N MET A 1 -4.52 29.92 4.16
CA MET A 1 -3.38 29.36 3.38
C MET A 1 -2.44 28.49 4.23
N ASN A 2 -1.94 28.95 5.38
CA ASN A 2 -0.95 28.19 6.17
C ASN A 2 -1.46 26.88 6.80
N ARG A 3 -2.75 26.79 7.14
CA ARG A 3 -3.34 25.56 7.72
C ARG A 3 -3.40 24.40 6.73
N GLN A 4 -3.83 24.67 5.49
CA GLN A 4 -3.88 23.69 4.40
C GLN A 4 -2.49 23.10 4.16
N LYS A 5 -1.50 23.97 3.91
CA LYS A 5 -0.11 23.56 3.71
C LYS A 5 0.45 22.77 4.90
N GLY A 6 0.20 23.23 6.13
CA GLY A 6 0.60 22.51 7.33
C GLY A 6 -0.01 21.11 7.43
N TRP A 7 -1.29 20.97 7.08
CA TRP A 7 -1.97 19.68 7.04
C TRP A 7 -1.41 18.76 5.94
N GLU A 8 -1.19 19.25 4.72
CA GLU A 8 -0.63 18.48 3.61
C GLU A 8 0.77 17.94 3.94
N ARG A 9 1.60 18.75 4.61
CA ARG A 9 2.90 18.31 5.15
C ARG A 9 2.77 17.16 6.13
N MET A 10 1.86 17.29 7.10
CA MET A 10 1.61 16.27 8.11
C MET A 10 1.12 14.96 7.47
N VAL A 11 0.22 15.04 6.49
CA VAL A 11 -0.27 13.87 5.75
C VAL A 11 0.90 13.14 5.08
N LEU A 12 1.75 13.86 4.34
CA LEU A 12 2.91 13.26 3.68
C LEU A 12 3.90 12.67 4.69
N GLN A 13 4.15 13.35 5.81
CA GLN A 13 5.06 12.86 6.85
C GLN A 13 4.56 11.61 7.59
N ILE A 14 3.24 11.43 7.70
CA ILE A 14 2.64 10.21 8.27
C ILE A 14 2.74 9.04 7.28
N LEU A 15 2.69 9.31 5.98
CA LEU A 15 2.69 8.29 4.93
C LEU A 15 4.10 7.86 4.48
N PHE A 16 5.05 8.79 4.47
CA PHE A 16 6.40 8.64 3.92
C PHE A 16 7.45 9.05 4.96
N LEU A 17 8.56 8.32 5.00
CA LEU A 17 9.71 8.60 5.86
C LEU A 17 10.73 9.56 5.22
N GLY A 18 10.86 9.54 3.89
CA GLY A 18 11.80 10.40 3.14
C GLY A 18 11.13 11.36 2.15
N PRO A 19 10.17 12.22 2.55
CA PRO A 19 9.56 13.17 1.63
C PRO A 19 10.58 14.20 1.14
N SER A 20 10.80 14.27 -0.18
CA SER A 20 11.88 15.03 -0.83
C SER A 20 11.77 16.54 -0.61
N ASN A 21 10.57 17.08 -0.45
CA ASN A 21 10.34 18.51 -0.18
C ASN A 21 9.06 18.74 0.65
N LEU A 22 9.17 18.69 1.98
CA LEU A 22 8.05 19.06 2.87
C LEU A 22 7.83 20.57 2.96
N LEU A 23 8.77 21.41 2.54
CA LEU A 23 8.56 22.86 2.54
C LEU A 23 7.51 23.24 1.49
N GLU A 24 7.47 22.54 0.36
CA GLU A 24 6.52 22.73 -0.73
C GLU A 24 5.81 21.40 -1.06
N PRO A 25 4.81 21.01 -0.24
CA PRO A 25 4.19 19.69 -0.33
C PRO A 25 3.30 19.54 -1.57
N ASP A 26 2.87 20.64 -2.19
CA ASP A 26 1.75 20.73 -3.13
C ASP A 26 1.82 19.66 -4.25
N ALA A 27 2.98 19.50 -4.89
CA ALA A 27 3.16 18.51 -5.96
C ALA A 27 3.11 17.06 -5.45
N SER A 28 3.77 16.76 -4.33
CA SER A 28 3.78 15.43 -3.73
C SER A 28 2.40 15.06 -3.16
N PHE A 29 1.74 16.04 -2.54
CA PHE A 29 0.39 15.88 -2.01
C PHE A 29 -0.60 15.61 -3.15
N ALA A 30 -0.58 16.41 -4.22
CA ALA A 30 -1.45 16.21 -5.39
C ALA A 30 -1.24 14.84 -6.06
N GLN A 31 0.01 14.34 -6.09
CA GLN A 31 0.29 13.01 -6.62
C GLN A 31 -0.31 11.89 -5.76
N MET A 32 -0.58 12.12 -4.48
CA MET A 32 -1.05 11.09 -3.53
C MET A 32 -2.51 11.25 -3.11
N SER A 33 -3.05 12.47 -3.16
CA SER A 33 -4.42 12.77 -2.79
C SER A 33 -5.43 12.03 -3.66
N GLU A 34 -6.63 11.81 -3.11
CA GLU A 34 -7.76 11.18 -3.80
C GLU A 34 -7.54 9.72 -4.25
N LYS A 35 -6.44 9.08 -3.80
CA LYS A 35 -6.14 7.68 -4.07
C LYS A 35 -6.46 6.81 -2.86
N LEU A 36 -7.09 5.66 -3.09
CA LEU A 36 -7.15 4.59 -2.10
C LEU A 36 -5.82 3.82 -2.15
N ILE A 37 -5.01 3.98 -1.12
CA ILE A 37 -3.70 3.34 -1.00
C ILE A 37 -3.59 2.56 0.30
N VAL A 38 -2.77 1.51 0.29
CA VAL A 38 -2.13 1.01 1.51
C VAL A 38 -0.85 1.80 1.68
N SER A 39 -0.64 2.43 2.83
CA SER A 39 0.54 3.30 3.04
C SER A 39 1.86 2.51 2.85
N PRO A 40 2.92 3.15 2.34
CA PRO A 40 4.23 2.52 2.14
C PRO A 40 4.77 1.82 3.39
N ILE A 41 4.61 2.47 4.55
CA ILE A 41 5.03 1.95 5.86
C ILE A 41 4.28 0.66 6.19
N VAL A 42 2.94 0.65 6.06
CA VAL A 42 2.13 -0.54 6.36
C VAL A 42 2.40 -1.66 5.34
N LYS A 43 2.50 -1.32 4.06
CA LYS A 43 2.87 -2.25 2.99
C LYS A 43 4.21 -2.93 3.32
N THR A 44 5.23 -2.16 3.65
CA THR A 44 6.62 -2.64 3.72
C THR A 44 6.99 -3.25 5.06
N LEU A 45 6.50 -2.71 6.17
CA LEU A 45 6.92 -3.14 7.50
C LEU A 45 5.92 -4.06 8.19
N VAL A 46 4.65 -4.07 7.76
CA VAL A 46 3.57 -4.83 8.43
C VAL A 46 3.03 -5.95 7.55
N PHE A 47 2.38 -5.61 6.43
CA PHE A 47 1.67 -6.60 5.61
C PHE A 47 2.61 -7.54 4.86
N SER A 48 3.79 -7.06 4.47
CA SER A 48 4.86 -7.87 3.86
C SER A 48 5.37 -9.02 4.73
N LYS A 49 5.09 -9.00 6.04
CA LYS A 49 5.52 -10.01 7.01
C LYS A 49 4.59 -11.23 7.05
N VAL A 50 3.36 -11.06 6.58
CA VAL A 50 2.30 -12.08 6.59
C VAL A 50 1.42 -12.01 5.33
N PRO A 51 2.01 -11.93 4.13
CA PRO A 51 1.27 -11.60 2.90
C PRO A 51 0.15 -12.60 2.58
N GLU A 52 0.32 -13.87 2.92
CA GLU A 52 -0.70 -14.91 2.74
C GLU A 52 -1.95 -14.63 3.56
N LYS A 53 -1.76 -14.26 4.84
CA LYS A 53 -2.86 -13.95 5.77
C LYS A 53 -3.57 -12.67 5.35
N VAL A 54 -2.84 -11.69 4.82
CA VAL A 54 -3.41 -10.44 4.31
C VAL A 54 -4.23 -10.72 3.05
N ARG A 55 -3.73 -11.55 2.12
CA ARG A 55 -4.51 -12.00 0.96
C ARG A 55 -5.81 -12.66 1.38
N ASP A 56 -5.75 -13.66 2.25
CA ASP A 56 -6.94 -14.38 2.71
C ASP A 56 -7.95 -13.46 3.42
N TRP A 57 -7.47 -12.40 4.09
CA TRP A 57 -8.33 -11.38 4.67
C TRP A 57 -9.03 -10.51 3.62
N ILE A 58 -8.30 -10.03 2.62
CA ILE A 58 -8.87 -9.23 1.52
C ILE A 58 -9.86 -10.05 0.68
N ASP A 59 -9.51 -11.29 0.34
CA ASP A 59 -10.38 -12.19 -0.42
C ASP A 59 -11.70 -12.46 0.32
N ARG A 60 -11.66 -12.62 1.65
CA ARG A 60 -12.85 -12.75 2.49
C ARG A 60 -13.73 -11.50 2.43
N ILE A 61 -13.16 -10.31 2.61
CA ILE A 61 -13.92 -9.05 2.53
C ILE A 61 -14.60 -8.92 1.16
N VAL A 62 -13.85 -9.13 0.08
CA VAL A 62 -14.35 -8.98 -1.30
C VAL A 62 -15.47 -9.98 -1.60
N ARG A 63 -15.30 -11.24 -1.21
CA ARG A 63 -16.27 -12.31 -1.44
C ARG A 63 -17.53 -12.12 -0.61
N ASP A 64 -17.38 -11.88 0.68
CA ASP A 64 -18.48 -11.99 1.64
C ASP A 64 -19.31 -10.69 1.69
N TRP A 65 -18.71 -9.52 1.40
CA TRP A 65 -19.37 -8.22 1.57
C TRP A 65 -19.75 -7.58 0.24
N ARG A 66 -21.00 -7.10 0.12
CA ARG A 66 -21.52 -6.33 -1.03
C ARG A 66 -21.45 -4.82 -0.76
N PHE A 67 -20.28 -4.31 -0.39
CA PHE A 67 -20.08 -2.91 -0.04
C PHE A 67 -19.96 -2.00 -1.28
N LYS A 68 -20.33 -0.72 -1.12
CA LYS A 68 -20.21 0.34 -2.14
C LYS A 68 -19.43 1.57 -1.64
N ARG A 69 -19.05 1.56 -0.36
CA ARG A 69 -18.29 2.62 0.32
C ARG A 69 -17.35 1.99 1.33
N ILE A 70 -16.23 2.66 1.59
CA ILE A 70 -15.27 2.31 2.64
C ILE A 70 -15.21 3.48 3.63
N ILE A 71 -15.17 3.17 4.92
CA ILE A 71 -14.95 4.14 6.00
C ILE A 71 -13.55 3.86 6.56
N PRO A 72 -12.50 4.54 6.06
CA PRO A 72 -11.17 4.38 6.62
C PRO A 72 -11.09 5.05 7.99
N ALA A 73 -10.18 4.56 8.84
CA ALA A 73 -9.87 5.18 10.13
C ALA A 73 -9.06 6.48 9.99
N HIS A 74 -8.50 6.76 8.80
CA HIS A 74 -7.63 7.88 8.53
C HIS A 74 -8.07 8.63 7.27
N PHE A 75 -7.87 9.95 7.26
CA PHE A 75 -8.18 10.87 6.15
C PHE A 75 -9.67 10.92 5.77
N ALA A 76 -9.97 11.24 4.51
CA ALA A 76 -11.33 11.44 4.04
C ALA A 76 -12.18 10.16 4.22
N ALA A 77 -13.33 10.30 4.86
CA ALA A 77 -14.30 9.23 5.06
C ALA A 77 -15.72 9.80 5.07
N PRO A 78 -16.72 9.09 4.50
CA PRO A 78 -16.60 7.85 3.72
C PRO A 78 -16.05 8.10 2.31
N ILE A 79 -15.41 7.09 1.71
CA ILE A 79 -15.02 7.12 0.30
C ILE A 79 -15.92 6.22 -0.55
N LYS A 80 -16.20 6.65 -1.79
CA LYS A 80 -16.94 5.86 -2.79
C LYS A 80 -15.99 4.85 -3.44
N ALA A 81 -15.78 3.72 -2.77
CA ALA A 81 -14.94 2.63 -3.21
C ALA A 81 -15.62 1.28 -2.95
N GLY A 82 -15.45 0.35 -3.88
CA GLY A 82 -15.96 -1.01 -3.86
C GLY A 82 -14.84 -2.04 -3.94
N ARG A 83 -15.18 -3.23 -4.45
CA ARG A 83 -14.28 -4.39 -4.50
C ARG A 83 -13.07 -4.16 -5.40
N SER A 84 -13.26 -3.56 -6.57
CA SER A 84 -12.18 -3.29 -7.53
C SER A 84 -11.14 -2.35 -6.94
N GLU A 85 -11.57 -1.25 -6.31
CA GLU A 85 -10.66 -0.27 -5.72
C GLU A 85 -9.90 -0.87 -4.53
N LEU A 86 -10.57 -1.69 -3.70
CA LEU A 86 -9.90 -2.39 -2.60
C LEU A 86 -8.86 -3.39 -3.13
N LEU A 87 -9.19 -4.20 -4.13
CA LEU A 87 -8.24 -5.14 -4.74
C LEU A 87 -7.04 -4.42 -5.36
N ALA A 88 -7.28 -3.32 -6.08
CA ALA A 88 -6.22 -2.52 -6.67
C ALA A 88 -5.25 -1.96 -5.61
N ALA A 89 -5.78 -1.43 -4.49
CA ALA A 89 -4.96 -0.92 -3.39
C ALA A 89 -4.06 -2.00 -2.75
N PHE A 90 -4.49 -3.26 -2.78
CA PHE A 90 -3.76 -4.42 -2.25
C PHE A 90 -3.00 -5.22 -3.33
N GLY A 91 -2.92 -4.73 -4.57
CA GLY A 91 -2.26 -5.42 -5.69
C GLY A 91 -0.79 -5.75 -5.44
N PHE A 92 -0.11 -5.04 -4.53
CA PHE A 92 1.27 -5.35 -4.12
C PHE A 92 1.44 -6.76 -3.55
N LEU A 93 0.36 -7.41 -3.08
CA LEU A 93 0.41 -8.79 -2.62
C LEU A 93 0.70 -9.78 -3.75
N ASP A 94 0.38 -9.44 -5.01
CA ASP A 94 0.69 -10.28 -6.17
C ASP A 94 2.21 -10.42 -6.33
N GLU A 95 2.94 -9.31 -6.19
CA GLU A 95 4.41 -9.27 -6.24
C GLU A 95 5.05 -10.08 -5.09
N LEU A 96 4.46 -10.03 -3.90
CA LEU A 96 5.01 -10.70 -2.72
C LEU A 96 4.78 -12.22 -2.72
N LEU A 97 3.65 -12.67 -3.26
CA LEU A 97 3.24 -14.09 -3.21
C LEU A 97 3.64 -14.87 -4.47
N GLY A 98 3.82 -14.17 -5.60
CA GLY A 98 4.16 -14.76 -6.90
C GLY A 98 3.12 -15.75 -7.44
N GLU A 99 3.45 -16.43 -8.53
CA GLU A 99 2.57 -17.34 -9.29
C GLU A 99 1.97 -18.49 -8.47
N ARG A 100 2.58 -18.87 -7.34
CA ARG A 100 2.08 -20.01 -6.53
C ARG A 100 0.76 -19.74 -5.82
N TYR A 101 0.42 -18.47 -5.59
CA TYR A 101 -0.88 -18.09 -5.01
C TYR A 101 -1.94 -17.74 -6.06
N ILE A 102 -1.54 -17.69 -7.34
CA ILE A 102 -2.38 -17.31 -8.48
C ILE A 102 -3.28 -18.48 -8.95
N THR A 103 -3.10 -19.70 -8.42
CA THR A 103 -3.89 -20.89 -8.80
C THR A 103 -5.35 -20.88 -8.31
N ARG A 104 -5.76 -19.91 -7.49
CA ARG A 104 -7.18 -19.60 -7.31
C ARG A 104 -7.60 -18.70 -8.47
N PRO A 105 -8.71 -18.98 -9.19
CA PRO A 105 -9.17 -18.12 -10.28
C PRO A 105 -9.58 -16.77 -9.70
N SER A 106 -8.60 -15.90 -9.52
CA SER A 106 -8.81 -14.57 -8.98
C SER A 106 -9.24 -13.72 -10.15
N LEU A 107 -10.43 -13.14 -10.04
CA LEU A 107 -10.92 -12.13 -10.96
C LEU A 107 -9.91 -10.95 -11.10
N SER A 108 -8.92 -10.85 -10.20
CA SER A 108 -7.84 -9.86 -10.20
C SER A 108 -6.98 -9.86 -11.48
N LEU A 109 -6.66 -11.03 -12.04
CA LEU A 109 -5.73 -11.13 -13.18
C LEU A 109 -6.26 -10.51 -14.48
N LEU A 110 -7.58 -10.50 -14.66
CA LEU A 110 -8.21 -9.85 -15.81
C LEU A 110 -8.25 -8.32 -15.65
N PHE A 111 -8.24 -7.81 -14.41
CA PHE A 111 -8.26 -6.37 -14.13
C PHE A 111 -6.87 -5.73 -14.15
N THR A 112 -5.83 -6.44 -13.70
CA THR A 112 -4.44 -5.94 -13.70
C THR A 112 -3.85 -5.75 -15.11
N SER A 113 -4.35 -6.47 -16.12
CA SER A 113 -3.96 -6.28 -17.51
C SER A 113 -4.55 -5.01 -18.15
N LEU A 114 -5.68 -4.50 -17.67
CA LEU A 114 -6.38 -3.34 -18.24
C LEU A 114 -6.08 -2.03 -17.49
N LEU A 115 -5.94 -2.07 -16.17
CA LEU A 115 -5.37 -0.95 -15.39
C LEU A 115 -3.85 -1.12 -15.42
N GLY A 116 -3.24 -0.60 -16.48
CA GLY A 116 -1.81 -0.71 -16.75
C GLY A 116 -0.95 -0.54 -15.50
N LYS A 117 0.13 -1.35 -15.44
CA LYS A 117 1.24 -1.31 -14.48
C LYS A 117 1.00 -0.26 -13.40
N ALA A 118 0.64 -0.71 -12.20
CA ALA A 118 0.78 0.08 -10.98
C ALA A 118 2.25 0.47 -10.84
N THR A 119 2.67 1.47 -11.62
CA THR A 119 3.91 2.20 -11.47
C THR A 119 3.90 2.65 -10.04
N SER A 120 4.96 2.31 -9.30
CA SER A 120 5.11 2.58 -7.88
C SER A 120 4.58 3.99 -7.58
N TYR A 121 3.39 4.06 -6.98
CA TYR A 121 2.79 5.32 -6.53
C TYR A 121 3.69 6.03 -5.51
N PHE A 122 4.68 5.31 -4.96
CA PHE A 122 5.55 5.76 -3.89
C PHE A 122 6.90 6.22 -4.44
N PRO A 123 7.45 7.34 -3.92
CA PRO A 123 8.77 7.83 -4.27
C PRO A 123 9.87 6.77 -4.08
N PRO A 124 10.80 6.59 -5.03
CA PRO A 124 11.86 5.57 -4.93
C PRO A 124 12.76 5.71 -3.70
N ASP A 125 13.09 6.94 -3.31
CA ASP A 125 13.95 7.20 -2.15
C ASP A 125 13.29 6.81 -0.83
N ASP A 126 11.97 7.02 -0.73
CA ASP A 126 11.18 6.57 0.41
C ASP A 126 11.16 5.04 0.50
N MET A 127 10.93 4.38 -0.64
CA MET A 127 10.96 2.91 -0.70
C MET A 127 12.33 2.34 -0.35
N ARG A 128 13.43 3.02 -0.72
CA ARG A 128 14.79 2.65 -0.31
C ARG A 128 14.99 2.82 1.20
N THR A 129 14.52 3.92 1.76
CA THR A 129 14.57 4.19 3.21
C THR A 129 13.81 3.12 3.98
N LEU A 130 12.60 2.79 3.56
CA LEU A 130 11.77 1.74 4.16
C LEU A 130 12.42 0.37 4.05
N SER A 131 13.00 0.04 2.90
CA SER A 131 13.69 -1.24 2.71
C SER A 131 14.92 -1.36 3.61
N SER A 132 15.67 -0.28 3.78
CA SER A 132 16.85 -0.23 4.65
C SER A 132 16.45 -0.34 6.13
N LEU A 133 15.38 0.37 6.53
CA LEU A 133 14.79 0.24 7.86
C LEU A 133 14.31 -1.18 8.14
N ASP A 134 13.64 -1.82 7.17
CA ASP A 134 13.20 -3.21 7.31
C ASP A 134 14.37 -4.16 7.54
N GLN A 135 15.43 -4.02 6.73
CA GLN A 135 16.65 -4.83 6.87
C GLN A 135 17.29 -4.67 8.25
N PHE A 136 17.35 -3.43 8.76
CA PHE A 136 17.86 -3.16 10.10
C PHE A 136 16.98 -3.79 11.18
N LEU A 137 15.65 -3.62 11.11
CA LEU A 137 14.73 -4.20 12.08
C LEU A 137 14.79 -5.73 12.09
N VAL A 138 15.04 -6.36 10.92
CA VAL A 138 15.28 -7.80 10.82
C VAL A 138 16.62 -8.18 11.44
N SER A 139 17.69 -7.41 11.21
CA SER A 139 19.04 -7.74 11.70
C SER A 139 19.12 -7.70 13.23
N VAL A 140 18.38 -6.79 13.88
CA VAL A 140 18.28 -6.71 15.35
C VAL A 140 17.25 -7.67 15.93
N GLY A 141 16.55 -8.46 15.12
CA GLY A 141 15.53 -9.42 15.55
C GLY A 141 14.21 -8.80 16.02
N ALA A 142 14.01 -7.49 15.80
CA ALA A 142 12.77 -6.80 16.19
C ALA A 142 11.58 -7.23 15.32
N VAL A 143 11.82 -7.59 14.05
CA VAL A 143 10.77 -8.07 13.13
C VAL A 143 11.21 -9.31 12.35
N LYS A 144 10.24 -10.10 11.90
CA LYS A 144 10.50 -11.27 11.04
C LYS A 144 10.98 -10.83 9.66
N LYS A 145 11.74 -11.69 8.97
CA LYS A 145 12.11 -11.47 7.57
C LYS A 145 10.85 -11.44 6.69
N THR A 146 10.80 -10.50 5.75
CA THR A 146 9.79 -10.42 4.70
C THR A 146 9.76 -11.69 3.86
N VAL A 147 8.57 -12.14 3.49
CA VAL A 147 8.38 -13.43 2.77
C VAL A 147 8.83 -13.33 1.30
N SER A 148 9.09 -12.13 0.78
CA SER A 148 9.54 -11.91 -0.62
C SER A 148 10.96 -12.42 -0.92
N GLY A 149 11.57 -13.15 0.02
CA GLY A 149 12.97 -13.57 -0.03
C GLY A 149 13.20 -15.08 0.09
N ARG A 150 12.24 -15.96 -0.27
CA ARG A 150 12.65 -17.29 -0.73
C ARG A 150 13.41 -17.09 -2.04
N LYS A 151 14.73 -16.97 -1.94
CA LYS A 151 15.65 -17.16 -3.08
C LYS A 151 15.15 -18.38 -3.86
N ARG A 152 14.98 -18.21 -5.17
CA ARG A 152 15.09 -19.34 -6.10
C ARG A 152 16.47 -19.98 -5.92
#